data_AF-A0A7W8SME7-F1
#
_entry.id   AF-A0A7W8SME7-F1
#
_cell.length_a   1.000
_cell.length_b   1.000
_cell.length_c   1.000
_cell.angle_alpha   90.00
_cell.angle_beta   90.00
_cell.angle_gamma   90.00
#
_symmetry.space_group_name_H-M   'P 1'
#
loop_
_entity.id
_entity.type
_entity.pdbx_description
1 polymer ?
#
loop_
_entity_poly.entity_id
_entity_poly.type
_entity_poly.pdbx_seq_one_letter_code
_entity_poly.pdbx_strand_id
1 'polypeptide(L)'
;MSTNAEVRPPIPPFTLESAIEKVRLAEDAGNWFRSYGNEDWEFGPDGPMHHRYACINDVPIKASDRKFHSPLGRRPDDHPGLSELGL
;
A
#
# COMPACT_ATOMS: atom_id res chain seq x y z
N MET A 1 24.48 2.22 18.90
CA MET A 1 23.43 2.22 19.94
C MET A 1 22.25 1.45 19.37
N SER A 2 21.96 0.24 19.89
CA SER A 2 20.80 -0.54 19.45
C SER A 2 19.55 0.04 20.09
N THR A 3 18.61 0.53 19.29
CA THR A 3 17.29 0.94 19.76
C THR A 3 16.52 -0.31 20.18
N ASN A 4 16.11 -0.38 21.46
CA ASN A 4 15.13 -1.37 21.93
C ASN A 4 13.84 -1.17 21.14
N ALA A 5 13.58 -2.00 20.14
CA ALA A 5 12.29 -2.00 19.45
C ALA A 5 11.27 -2.62 20.41
N GLU A 6 10.37 -1.79 20.92
CA GLU A 6 9.30 -2.22 21.82
C GLU A 6 8.46 -3.31 21.14
N VAL A 7 8.29 -4.45 21.82
CA VAL A 7 7.57 -5.61 21.26
C VAL A 7 6.07 -5.31 21.32
N ARG A 8 5.46 -5.07 20.17
CA ARG A 8 4.03 -4.77 20.04
C ARG A 8 3.24 -6.06 19.76
N PRO A 9 2.40 -6.55 20.69
CA PRO A 9 1.50 -7.66 20.43
C PRO A 9 0.40 -7.26 19.42
N PRO A 10 -0.22 -8.25 18.76
CA PRO A 10 0.02 -9.68 18.90
C PRO A 10 1.34 -10.13 18.22
N ILE A 11 2.01 -11.12 18.83
CA ILE A 11 3.28 -11.68 18.37
C ILE A 11 3.08 -13.08 17.75
N PRO A 12 3.91 -13.49 16.77
CA PRO A 12 3.80 -14.82 16.16
C PRO A 12 4.15 -15.96 17.14
N PRO A 13 3.70 -17.21 16.88
CA PRO A 13 2.85 -17.61 15.76
C PRO A 13 1.41 -17.12 15.90
N PHE A 14 0.82 -16.66 14.80
CA PHE A 14 -0.54 -16.09 14.80
C PHE A 14 -1.61 -17.17 14.73
N THR A 15 -2.71 -16.97 15.46
CA THR A 15 -4.00 -17.60 15.16
C THR A 15 -4.76 -16.72 14.17
N LEU A 16 -5.85 -17.22 13.59
CA LEU A 16 -6.70 -16.40 12.71
C LEU A 16 -7.18 -15.13 13.43
N GLU A 17 -7.60 -15.27 14.69
CA GLU A 17 -8.07 -14.16 15.52
C GLU A 17 -6.98 -13.10 15.76
N SER A 18 -5.79 -13.53 16.19
CA SER A 18 -4.70 -12.59 16.46
C SER A 18 -4.10 -11.97 15.19
N ALA A 19 -4.21 -12.64 14.04
CA ALA A 19 -3.88 -12.05 12.75
C ALA A 19 -4.87 -10.93 12.36
N ILE A 20 -6.18 -11.15 12.54
CA ILE A 20 -7.21 -10.12 12.28
C ILE A 20 -7.02 -8.92 13.20
N GLU A 21 -6.80 -9.17 14.50
CA GLU A 21 -6.53 -8.11 15.48
C GLU A 21 -5.30 -7.29 15.09
N LYS A 22 -4.21 -7.95 14.68
CA LYS A 22 -3.00 -7.28 14.20
C LYS A 22 -3.28 -6.33 13.04
N VAL A 23 -4.05 -6.79 12.06
CA VAL A 23 -4.39 -6.00 10.87
C VAL A 23 -5.20 -4.78 11.27
N ARG A 24 -6.24 -4.94 12.09
CA ARG A 24 -7.06 -3.82 12.59
C ARG A 24 -6.24 -2.81 13.38
N LEU A 25 -5.38 -3.26 14.29
CA LEU A 25 -4.49 -2.37 15.04
C LEU A 25 -3.54 -1.60 14.11
N ALA A 26 -3.10 -2.22 13.01
CA ALA A 26 -2.28 -1.53 12.02
C ALA A 26 -3.09 -0.48 11.22
N GLU A 27 -4.35 -0.75 10.90
CA GLU A 27 -5.27 0.18 10.24
C GLU A 27 -5.62 1.37 11.16
N ASP A 28 -6.00 1.10 12.41
CA ASP A 28 -6.45 2.11 13.39
C ASP A 28 -5.31 3.01 13.89
N ALA A 29 -4.07 2.52 13.90
CA ALA A 29 -2.90 3.28 14.34
C ALA A 29 -2.45 4.38 13.35
N GLY A 30 -3.14 4.54 12.21
CA GLY A 30 -2.80 5.55 11.21
C GLY A 30 -1.43 5.30 10.56
N ASN A 31 -1.04 4.02 10.45
CA ASN A 31 0.19 3.66 9.74
C ASN A 31 0.05 4.02 8.27
N TRP A 32 1.10 4.62 7.72
CA TRP A 32 1.16 4.93 6.30
C TRP A 32 1.90 3.83 5.55
N PHE A 33 1.40 3.49 4.37
CA PHE A 33 2.02 2.54 3.46
C PHE A 33 2.13 3.16 2.07
N ARG A 34 3.12 2.69 1.31
CA ARG A 34 3.12 2.80 -0.15
C ARG A 34 3.03 1.39 -0.71
N SER A 35 1.96 1.13 -1.44
CA SER A 35 1.74 -0.12 -2.16
C SER A 35 2.33 0.01 -3.56
N TYR A 36 3.21 -0.92 -3.93
CA TYR A 36 3.77 -1.03 -5.27
C TYR A 36 3.06 -2.18 -5.98
N GLY A 37 2.49 -1.91 -7.15
CA GLY A 37 1.66 -2.86 -7.87
C GLY A 37 2.11 -3.06 -9.30
N ASN A 38 2.05 -4.30 -9.76
CA ASN A 38 2.06 -4.64 -11.17
C ASN A 38 0.69 -5.22 -11.52
N GLU A 39 0.11 -4.76 -12.61
CA GLU A 39 -1.15 -5.28 -13.12
C GLU A 39 -1.06 -5.57 -14.61
N ASP A 40 -1.43 -6.81 -14.96
CA ASP A 40 -1.51 -7.31 -16.31
C ASP A 40 -2.99 -7.40 -16.70
N TRP A 41 -3.33 -6.76 -17.83
CA TRP A 41 -4.70 -6.64 -18.31
C TRP A 41 -4.87 -7.35 -19.66
N GLU A 42 -5.98 -8.06 -19.80
CA GLU A 42 -6.44 -8.62 -21.07
C GLU A 42 -7.79 -8.03 -21.44
N PHE A 43 -7.90 -7.50 -22.67
CA PHE A 43 -9.10 -6.83 -23.17
C PHE A 43 -9.77 -7.63 -24.27
N GLY A 44 -11.10 -7.61 -24.27
CA GLY A 44 -11.93 -8.14 -25.36
C GLY A 44 -11.89 -7.27 -26.62
N PRO A 45 -12.41 -7.79 -27.74
CA PRO A 45 -12.43 -7.07 -29.03
C PRO A 45 -13.27 -5.77 -29.02
N ASP A 46 -14.17 -5.63 -28.06
CA ASP A 46 -15.02 -4.47 -27.84
C ASP A 46 -14.43 -3.44 -26.84
N GLY A 47 -13.28 -3.76 -26.21
CA GLY A 47 -12.56 -2.85 -25.31
C GLY A 47 -12.73 -3.05 -23.80
N PRO A 48 -13.76 -3.74 -23.25
CA PRO A 48 -13.80 -4.13 -21.84
C PRO A 48 -12.66 -5.09 -21.46
N MET A 49 -12.21 -4.97 -20.21
CA MET A 49 -11.23 -5.89 -19.63
C MET A 49 -11.90 -7.21 -19.25
N HIS A 50 -11.34 -8.33 -19.70
CA HIS A 50 -11.83 -9.69 -19.41
C HIS A 50 -11.02 -10.34 -18.28
N HIS A 51 -9.70 -10.13 -18.27
CA HIS A 51 -8.82 -10.60 -17.22
C HIS A 51 -7.99 -9.46 -16.63
N ARG A 52 -7.80 -9.53 -15.31
CA ARG A 52 -6.93 -8.64 -14.55
C ARG A 52 -6.16 -9.45 -13.53
N TYR A 53 -4.85 -9.53 -13.70
CA TYR A 53 -3.94 -10.13 -12.73
C TYR A 53 -3.17 -9.01 -12.06
N ALA A 54 -3.26 -8.90 -10.74
CA ALA A 54 -2.58 -7.85 -9.99
C ALA A 54 -1.80 -8.43 -8.82
N CYS A 55 -0.52 -8.08 -8.74
CA CYS A 55 0.35 -8.36 -7.61
C CYS A 55 0.73 -7.04 -6.96
N ILE A 56 0.50 -6.91 -5.65
CA ILE A 56 0.71 -5.67 -4.91
C ILE A 56 1.48 -5.97 -3.63
N ASN A 57 2.51 -5.18 -3.35
CA ASN A 57 3.35 -5.29 -2.16
C ASN A 57 3.34 -3.98 -1.38
N ASP A 58 3.07 -4.07 -0.07
CA ASP A 58 3.02 -2.92 0.82
C ASP A 58 4.36 -2.67 1.51
N VAL A 59 4.82 -1.41 1.46
CA VAL A 59 5.99 -0.94 2.19
C VAL A 59 5.55 0.10 3.22
N PRO A 60 5.81 -0.12 4.53
CA PRO A 60 5.56 0.89 5.55
C PRO A 60 6.38 2.16 5.27
N ILE A 61 5.76 3.32 5.42
CA ILE A 61 6.41 4.64 5.26
C ILE A 61 6.04 5.57 6.42
N LYS A 62 6.82 6.63 6.63
CA LYS A 62 6.38 7.72 7.50
C LYS A 62 5.40 8.62 6.75
N ALA A 63 4.57 9.35 7.50
CA ALA A 63 3.70 10.37 6.91
C ALA A 63 4.48 11.43 6.11
N SER A 64 5.69 11.78 6.55
CA SER A 64 6.61 12.71 5.87
C SER A 64 7.13 12.20 4.53
N ASP A 65 7.10 10.88 4.31
CA ASP A 65 7.68 10.26 3.12
C ASP A 65 6.64 10.09 2.00
N ARG A 66 5.41 10.59 2.21
CA ARG A 66 4.37 10.63 1.18
C ARG A 66 4.85 11.47 -0.01
N LYS A 67 4.49 11.03 -1.21
CA LYS A 67 4.79 11.73 -2.48
C LYS A 67 3.52 12.19 -3.21
N PHE A 68 2.35 11.74 -2.77
CA PHE A 68 1.05 12.08 -3.36
C PHE A 68 0.29 12.99 -2.40
N HIS A 69 0.14 14.26 -2.80
CA HIS A 69 -0.46 15.33 -1.99
C HIS A 69 -1.65 16.02 -2.64
N SER A 70 -2.15 15.50 -3.76
CA SER A 70 -3.33 16.04 -4.43
C SER A 70 -4.60 15.82 -3.60
N PRO A 71 -5.65 16.65 -3.79
CA PRO A 71 -6.99 16.33 -3.32
C PRO A 71 -7.42 14.92 -3.75
N LEU A 72 -8.28 14.29 -2.94
CA LEU A 72 -8.83 12.99 -3.30
C LEU A 72 -9.64 13.09 -4.60
N GLY A 73 -9.36 12.19 -5.54
CA GLY A 73 -9.98 12.17 -6.86
C GLY A 73 -8.96 12.01 -7.98
N ARG A 74 -9.28 12.59 -9.15
CA ARG A 74 -8.39 12.56 -10.32
C ARG A 74 -7.08 13.26 -9.99
N ARG A 75 -5.95 12.61 -10.30
CA ARG A 75 -4.61 13.22 -10.24
C ARG A 75 -4.58 14.48 -11.15
N PRO A 76 -4.04 15.62 -10.67
CA PRO A 76 -3.81 16.80 -11.51
C PRO A 76 -2.91 16.50 -12.71
N ASP A 77 -3.10 17.23 -13.82
CA ASP A 77 -2.36 17.01 -15.06
C ASP A 77 -0.86 17.35 -14.95
N ASP A 78 -0.53 18.33 -14.11
CA ASP A 78 0.83 18.81 -13.84
C ASP A 78 1.54 18.03 -12.72
N HIS A 79 0.84 17.11 -12.04
CA HIS A 79 1.46 16.29 -10.99
C HIS A 79 2.42 15.27 -11.63
N PRO A 80 3.65 15.13 -11.11
CA PRO A 80 4.63 14.21 -11.68
C PRO A 80 4.14 12.75 -11.72
N GLY A 81 4.55 12.02 -12.75
CA GLY A 81 4.30 10.59 -12.92
C GLY A 81 5.16 9.69 -12.04
N LEU A 82 5.01 8.38 -12.16
CA LEU A 82 5.75 7.39 -11.35
C LEU A 82 7.28 7.55 -11.48
N SER A 83 7.79 7.54 -12.71
CA SER A 83 9.22 7.62 -12.98
C SER A 83 9.84 8.97 -12.57
N GLU A 84 9.10 10.06 -12.72
CA GLU A 84 9.55 11.41 -12.32
C GLU A 84 9.65 11.55 -10.80
N LEU A 85 8.86 10.78 -10.07
CA LEU A 85 8.96 10.67 -8.62
C LEU A 85 10.10 9.75 -8.17
N GLY A 86 10.81 9.08 -9.08
CA GLY A 86 11.85 8.11 -8.75
C GLY A 86 11.30 6.94 -7.91
N LEU A 87 10.13 6.45 -8.30
CA LEU A 87 9.47 5.27 -7.72
C LEU A 87 9.58 4.05 -8.63
#